data_AF-A0AAD2MGX9-F1
#
_entry.id   AF-A0AAD2MGX9-F1
#
_cell.length_a   1.000
_cell.length_b   1.000
_cell.length_c   1.000
_cell.angle_alpha   90.00
_cell.angle_beta   90.00
_cell.angle_gamma   90.00
#
_symmetry.space_group_name_H-M   'P 1'
#
loop_
_entity.id
_entity.type
_entity.pdbx_description
1 polymer ?
#
loop_
_entity_poly.entity_id
_entity_poly.type
_entity_poly.pdbx_seq_one_letter_code
_entity_poly.pdbx_strand_id
1 'polypeptide(L)'
;MMKKTGFRSFILTILVVLSIVLSYFIWKGQPDYEAINVKEVEKTTIDKTMTTSQVFKPYKLAVNANENNYQSLDADLLNELMAQGKAFSFSEVVLASKKSSEDYEKLIHKNGTIEIIFPNNIPFSIFAQIFQVEGEGLESAFFNRIVFDINKTDTGLHSVYFTNDDQENIYQSSLQNKDIDKIEKIVKKNESKLTQNDKLISNKRNLFLSSEKTKLNRKKYIIDSLEINLFTSALFQDSGTVKSEGNTYTDGSSVIEMDTDNKVLEYVNPSQERTNPEDLSSVKRAGLIQDSFNFVNDHAGWTGDGAYYFTGYAAESATTNFSLFIDNLQVYNENGMADISVTEGLEAVYKYMRPFFRLDTDVPGEKKEVTLPSSYSVYSALAQNPNVKAEEIEDIVPGYHMTRSESSGMNRLVKLEPTWLYKYHDKWFIFQPDAEKAGE
;
A
#
# COMPACT_ATOMS: atom_id res chain seq x y z
N MET A 1 -18.16 79.76 23.53
CA MET A 1 -19.14 78.90 22.83
C MET A 1 -18.66 78.72 21.38
N MET A 2 -18.02 77.60 21.06
CA MET A 2 -17.85 77.08 19.70
C MET A 2 -17.59 75.56 19.79
N LYS A 3 -18.12 74.81 18.83
CA LYS A 3 -18.68 73.46 18.97
C LYS A 3 -17.66 72.35 19.28
N LYS A 4 -17.78 71.70 20.46
CA LYS A 4 -17.08 70.45 20.84
C LYS A 4 -17.34 69.27 19.86
N THR A 5 -18.35 69.39 19.00
CA THR A 5 -18.73 68.36 18.01
C THR A 5 -17.84 68.34 16.77
N GLY A 6 -17.26 69.47 16.36
CA GLY A 6 -16.41 69.53 15.16
C GLY A 6 -15.03 68.90 15.34
N PHE A 7 -14.44 69.04 16.53
CA PHE A 7 -13.11 68.53 16.83
C PHE A 7 -13.05 66.98 16.83
N ARG A 8 -14.08 66.34 17.37
CA ARG A 8 -14.20 64.87 17.35
C ARG A 8 -14.38 64.32 15.93
N SER A 9 -15.20 64.99 15.12
CA SER A 9 -15.40 64.62 13.71
C SER A 9 -14.13 64.80 12.90
N PHE A 10 -13.36 65.86 13.14
CA PHE A 10 -12.09 66.13 12.46
C PHE A 10 -11.03 65.07 12.77
N ILE A 11 -10.89 64.69 14.04
CA ILE A 11 -9.99 63.61 14.46
C ILE A 11 -10.40 62.28 13.82
N LEU A 12 -11.71 61.99 13.77
CA LEU A 12 -12.21 60.76 13.17
C LEU A 12 -11.90 60.69 11.68
N THR A 13 -12.08 61.79 10.94
CA THR A 13 -11.74 61.86 9.51
C THR A 13 -10.25 61.64 9.28
N ILE A 14 -9.38 62.22 10.11
CA ILE A 14 -7.94 61.98 10.03
C ILE A 14 -7.61 60.50 10.26
N LEU A 15 -8.20 59.86 11.27
CA LEU A 15 -7.98 58.44 11.57
C LEU A 15 -8.42 57.53 10.42
N VAL A 16 -9.55 57.83 9.79
CA VAL A 16 -10.05 57.06 8.64
C VAL A 16 -9.09 57.20 7.45
N VAL A 17 -8.63 58.41 7.15
CA VAL A 17 -7.65 58.64 6.07
C VAL A 17 -6.33 57.94 6.38
N LEU A 18 -5.85 58.01 7.62
CA LEU A 18 -4.62 57.34 8.04
C LEU A 18 -4.74 55.81 7.90
N SER A 19 -5.90 55.25 8.26
CA SER A 19 -6.17 53.81 8.11
C SER A 19 -6.12 53.39 6.64
N ILE A 20 -6.75 54.17 5.74
CA ILE A 20 -6.74 53.88 4.30
C ILE A 20 -5.32 53.96 3.74
N VAL A 21 -4.53 54.95 4.17
CA VAL A 21 -3.13 55.10 3.76
C VAL A 21 -2.26 53.96 4.28
N LEU A 22 -2.41 53.56 5.55
CA LEU A 22 -1.70 52.40 6.10
C LEU A 22 -2.07 51.10 5.37
N SER A 23 -3.37 50.88 5.11
CA SER A 23 -3.83 49.73 4.34
C SER A 23 -3.24 49.72 2.92
N TYR A 24 -3.12 50.88 2.28
CA TYR A 24 -2.46 50.99 0.97
C TYR A 24 -0.95 50.67 1.07
N PHE A 25 -0.26 51.11 2.12
CA PHE A 25 1.15 50.76 2.34
C PHE A 25 1.35 49.27 2.63
N ILE A 26 0.44 48.60 3.34
CA ILE A 26 0.48 47.15 3.54
C ILE A 26 0.27 46.41 2.21
N TRP A 27 -0.65 46.89 1.37
CA TRP A 27 -0.91 46.26 0.07
C TRP A 27 0.23 46.48 -0.94
N LYS A 28 0.95 47.60 -0.84
CA LYS A 28 2.08 47.93 -1.72
C LYS A 28 3.44 47.51 -1.17
N GLY A 29 3.50 47.14 0.11
CA GLY A 29 4.71 46.62 0.76
C GLY A 29 4.92 45.17 0.38
N GLN A 30 5.56 44.92 -0.77
CA GLN A 30 6.26 43.66 -0.95
C GLN A 30 7.35 43.58 0.13
N PRO A 31 7.40 42.53 0.95
CA PRO A 31 8.55 42.31 1.81
C PRO A 31 9.75 42.13 0.88
N ASP A 32 10.81 42.91 1.12
CA ASP A 32 12.12 42.65 0.53
C ASP A 32 12.66 41.39 1.21
N TYR A 33 12.15 40.23 0.77
CA TYR A 33 12.80 38.98 1.07
C TYR A 33 14.11 39.03 0.29
N GLU A 34 15.23 39.29 0.99
CA GLU A 34 16.51 38.83 0.50
C GLU A 34 16.28 37.37 0.12
N ALA A 35 16.38 37.06 -1.17
CA ALA A 35 16.28 35.70 -1.64
C ALA A 35 17.36 34.93 -0.88
N ILE A 36 16.95 34.16 0.13
CA ILE A 36 17.78 33.11 0.65
C ILE A 36 18.00 32.23 -0.57
N ASN A 37 19.19 32.36 -1.17
CA ASN A 37 19.72 31.38 -2.11
C ASN A 37 19.91 30.11 -1.28
N VAL A 38 18.80 29.43 -0.97
CA VAL A 38 18.82 28.02 -0.68
C VAL A 38 19.37 27.46 -1.97
N LYS A 39 20.65 27.07 -1.97
CA LYS A 39 21.15 26.16 -2.99
C LYS A 39 20.09 25.06 -3.05
N GLU A 40 19.34 24.99 -4.15
CA GLU A 40 18.62 23.79 -4.50
C GLU A 40 19.69 22.70 -4.48
N VAL A 41 19.75 21.95 -3.39
CA VAL A 41 20.56 20.75 -3.33
C VAL A 41 19.87 19.85 -4.34
N GLU A 42 20.47 19.66 -5.51
CA GLU A 42 20.00 18.66 -6.47
C GLU A 42 19.97 17.33 -5.72
N LYS A 43 18.76 16.93 -5.27
CA LYS A 43 18.56 15.64 -4.60
C LYS A 43 18.89 14.58 -5.63
N THR A 44 19.84 13.69 -5.31
CA THR A 44 20.16 12.57 -6.18
C THR A 44 18.94 11.66 -6.28
N THR A 45 18.45 11.45 -7.50
CA THR A 45 17.33 10.56 -7.78
C THR A 45 17.82 9.13 -8.00
N ILE A 46 17.25 8.15 -7.29
CA ILE A 46 17.61 6.75 -7.48
C ILE A 46 17.00 6.21 -8.79
N ASP A 47 15.70 6.43 -8.99
CA ASP A 47 14.98 6.06 -10.22
C ASP A 47 13.77 6.99 -10.40
N LYS A 48 12.58 6.61 -9.90
CA LYS A 48 11.33 7.39 -10.08
C LYS A 48 10.49 7.53 -8.81
N THR A 49 9.55 8.47 -8.85
CA THR A 49 8.50 8.65 -7.84
C THR A 49 7.23 7.90 -8.22
N MET A 50 6.40 7.53 -7.25
CA MET A 50 5.07 6.95 -7.45
C MET A 50 4.00 7.77 -6.74
N THR A 51 2.81 7.86 -7.33
CA THR A 51 1.65 8.51 -6.69
C THR A 51 1.05 7.62 -5.60
N THR A 52 0.36 8.22 -4.63
CA THR A 52 -0.35 7.49 -3.56
C THR A 52 -1.26 6.40 -4.13
N SER A 53 -1.98 6.69 -5.23
CA SER A 53 -2.90 5.73 -5.86
C SER A 53 -2.23 4.56 -6.59
N GLN A 54 -0.93 4.65 -6.87
CA GLN A 54 -0.16 3.53 -7.45
C GLN A 54 0.36 2.57 -6.38
N VAL A 55 0.55 3.05 -5.14
CA VAL A 55 1.10 2.27 -4.03
C VAL A 55 0.00 1.73 -3.10
N PHE A 56 -0.99 2.54 -2.76
CA PHE A 56 -2.10 2.16 -1.90
C PHE A 56 -3.28 1.68 -2.77
N LYS A 57 -3.18 0.44 -3.24
CA LYS A 57 -4.06 -0.13 -4.27
C LYS A 57 -4.61 -1.51 -3.85
N PRO A 58 -5.85 -1.87 -4.21
CA PRO A 58 -6.37 -3.21 -3.98
C PRO A 58 -5.70 -4.24 -4.87
N TYR A 59 -5.63 -5.47 -4.37
CA TYR A 59 -5.13 -6.62 -5.11
C TYR A 59 -6.24 -7.60 -5.50
N LYS A 60 -7.40 -7.56 -4.84
CA LYS A 60 -8.46 -8.54 -5.03
C LYS A 60 -9.86 -7.91 -5.06
N LEU A 61 -10.68 -8.41 -5.97
CA LEU A 61 -12.12 -8.18 -6.05
C LEU A 61 -12.84 -9.46 -5.60
N ALA A 62 -13.89 -9.35 -4.81
CA ALA A 62 -14.87 -10.41 -4.59
C ALA A 62 -16.28 -9.94 -4.93
N VAL A 63 -17.12 -10.85 -5.43
CA VAL A 63 -18.51 -10.59 -5.81
C VAL A 63 -19.36 -11.71 -5.26
N ASN A 64 -20.29 -11.39 -4.37
CA ASN A 64 -21.27 -12.34 -3.83
C ASN A 64 -22.60 -12.13 -4.54
N ALA A 65 -22.98 -13.06 -5.40
CA ALA A 65 -24.19 -12.95 -6.20
C ALA A 65 -24.81 -14.33 -6.44
N ASN A 66 -26.15 -14.40 -6.36
CA ASN A 66 -26.92 -15.63 -6.50
C ASN A 66 -26.40 -16.77 -5.61
N GLU A 67 -26.05 -16.46 -4.35
CA GLU A 67 -25.48 -17.41 -3.38
C GLU A 67 -24.11 -18.00 -3.76
N ASN A 68 -23.46 -17.46 -4.80
CA ASN A 68 -22.12 -17.83 -5.22
C ASN A 68 -21.11 -16.71 -4.88
N ASN A 69 -19.86 -17.10 -4.63
CA ASN A 69 -18.74 -16.18 -4.51
C ASN A 69 -17.86 -16.27 -5.75
N TYR A 70 -17.54 -15.11 -6.31
CA TYR A 70 -16.61 -14.97 -7.41
C TYR A 70 -15.48 -14.04 -7.01
N GLN A 71 -14.26 -14.32 -7.45
CA GLN A 71 -13.10 -13.47 -7.18
C GLN A 71 -12.31 -13.16 -8.44
N SER A 72 -11.57 -12.06 -8.42
CA SER A 72 -10.63 -11.70 -9.47
C SER A 72 -9.43 -10.96 -8.90
N LEU A 73 -8.27 -11.25 -9.48
CA LEU A 73 -7.00 -10.55 -9.24
C LEU A 73 -6.57 -9.76 -10.48
N ASP A 74 -7.45 -9.60 -11.47
CA ASP A 74 -7.12 -8.94 -12.73
C ASP A 74 -6.81 -7.46 -12.52
N ALA A 75 -5.62 -7.04 -12.97
CA ALA A 75 -5.10 -5.71 -12.74
C ALA A 75 -5.96 -4.62 -13.41
N ASP A 76 -6.44 -4.88 -14.63
CA ASP A 76 -7.19 -3.92 -15.43
C ASP A 76 -8.59 -3.69 -14.85
N LEU A 77 -9.26 -4.75 -14.40
CA LEU A 77 -10.55 -4.68 -13.72
C LEU A 77 -10.44 -3.84 -12.45
N LEU A 78 -9.46 -4.12 -11.60
CA LEU A 78 -9.23 -3.36 -10.37
C LEU A 78 -8.85 -1.91 -10.65
N ASN A 79 -8.03 -1.66 -11.68
CA ASN A 79 -7.70 -0.31 -12.13
C ASN A 79 -8.94 0.46 -12.61
N GLU A 80 -9.81 -0.18 -13.41
CA GLU A 80 -11.05 0.42 -13.92
C GLU A 80 -11.98 0.79 -12.76
N LEU A 81 -12.14 -0.09 -11.76
CA LEU A 81 -12.91 0.17 -10.54
C LEU A 81 -12.33 1.32 -9.71
N MET A 82 -11.02 1.32 -9.47
CA MET A 82 -10.36 2.36 -8.68
C MET A 82 -10.42 3.72 -9.38
N ALA A 83 -10.23 3.77 -10.70
CA ALA A 83 -10.37 4.98 -11.48
C ALA A 83 -11.81 5.52 -11.42
N GLN A 84 -12.80 4.63 -11.51
CA GLN A 84 -14.21 4.99 -11.39
C GLN A 84 -14.54 5.51 -9.98
N GLY A 85 -13.95 4.93 -8.94
CA GLY A 85 -14.17 5.30 -7.54
C GLY A 85 -13.73 6.72 -7.19
N LYS A 86 -12.70 7.26 -7.87
CA LYS A 86 -12.22 8.64 -7.64
C LYS A 86 -13.28 9.70 -7.89
N ALA A 87 -14.29 9.40 -8.70
CA ALA A 87 -15.40 10.28 -9.03
C ALA A 87 -16.64 10.07 -8.13
N PHE A 88 -16.60 9.13 -7.18
CA PHE A 88 -17.70 8.90 -6.27
C PHE A 88 -17.73 9.95 -5.18
N SER A 89 -18.95 10.36 -4.82
CA SER A 89 -19.20 11.25 -3.68
C SER A 89 -19.84 10.41 -2.58
N PHE A 90 -18.99 9.89 -1.69
CA PHE A 90 -19.44 9.18 -0.51
C PHE A 90 -20.18 10.14 0.42
N SER A 91 -21.24 9.68 1.06
CA SER A 91 -21.75 10.40 2.23
C SER A 91 -20.71 10.39 3.34
N GLU A 92 -20.94 11.21 4.37
CA GLU A 92 -20.12 11.18 5.59
C GLU A 92 -19.93 9.74 6.09
N VAL A 93 -18.68 9.39 6.38
CA VAL A 93 -18.29 8.08 6.89
C VAL A 93 -18.43 8.13 8.41
N VAL A 94 -19.21 7.21 8.97
CA VAL A 94 -19.47 7.13 10.40
C VAL A 94 -19.05 5.76 10.95
N LEU A 95 -18.53 5.72 12.17
CA LEU A 95 -18.23 4.45 12.84
C LEU A 95 -19.54 3.73 13.17
N ALA A 96 -19.84 2.67 12.45
CA ALA A 96 -20.91 1.74 12.78
C ALA A 96 -20.32 0.71 13.75
N SER A 97 -20.40 1.01 15.06
CA SER A 97 -19.99 0.19 16.21
C SER A 97 -19.52 -1.25 15.92
N LYS A 98 -18.43 -1.69 16.57
CA LYS A 98 -17.87 -3.05 16.46
C LYS A 98 -18.96 -4.14 16.52
N LYS A 99 -18.93 -5.06 15.55
CA LYS A 99 -19.82 -6.23 15.47
C LYS A 99 -19.16 -7.46 16.08
N SER A 100 -19.96 -8.50 16.37
CA SER A 100 -19.42 -9.84 16.62
C SER A 100 -18.74 -10.37 15.35
N SER A 101 -17.77 -11.28 15.46
CA SER A 101 -17.10 -11.88 14.29
C SER A 101 -18.11 -12.49 13.31
N GLU A 102 -19.13 -13.19 13.81
CA GLU A 102 -20.16 -13.79 12.95
C GLU A 102 -20.99 -12.74 12.20
N ASP A 103 -21.39 -11.65 12.87
CA ASP A 103 -22.16 -10.58 12.24
C ASP A 103 -21.29 -9.76 11.26
N TYR A 104 -19.99 -9.64 11.54
CA TYR A 104 -19.02 -9.03 10.64
C TYR A 104 -18.94 -9.82 9.32
N GLU A 105 -18.65 -11.12 9.40
CA GLU A 105 -18.55 -12.01 8.22
C GLU A 105 -19.85 -12.03 7.40
N LYS A 106 -21.01 -12.11 8.08
CA LYS A 106 -22.32 -12.05 7.42
C LYS A 106 -22.54 -10.72 6.70
N LEU A 107 -22.09 -9.60 7.26
CA LEU A 107 -22.27 -8.29 6.65
C LEU A 107 -21.44 -8.15 5.37
N ILE A 108 -20.16 -8.52 5.42
CA ILE A 108 -19.22 -8.29 4.32
C ILE A 108 -19.42 -9.28 3.16
N HIS A 109 -19.89 -10.50 3.44
CA HIS A 109 -20.07 -11.56 2.45
C HIS A 109 -21.54 -11.84 2.09
N LYS A 110 -22.48 -10.98 2.51
CA LYS A 110 -23.90 -11.19 2.16
C LYS A 110 -24.09 -11.18 0.63
N ASN A 111 -25.09 -11.92 0.17
CA ASN A 111 -25.49 -11.91 -1.23
C ASN A 111 -25.86 -10.49 -1.70
N GLY A 112 -25.48 -10.14 -2.93
CA GLY A 112 -25.63 -8.79 -3.48
C GLY A 112 -24.57 -7.83 -2.95
N THR A 113 -23.32 -8.28 -2.85
CA THR A 113 -22.18 -7.41 -2.48
C THR A 113 -21.04 -7.51 -3.46
N ILE A 114 -20.31 -6.40 -3.59
CA ILE A 114 -19.03 -6.31 -4.29
C ILE A 114 -18.00 -5.82 -3.28
N GLU A 115 -16.89 -6.54 -3.16
CA GLU A 115 -15.83 -6.28 -2.18
C GLU A 115 -14.53 -5.94 -2.89
N ILE A 116 -13.92 -4.81 -2.56
CA ILE A 116 -12.58 -4.42 -3.01
C ILE A 116 -11.63 -4.55 -1.83
N ILE A 117 -10.55 -5.32 -2.00
CA ILE A 117 -9.71 -5.79 -0.89
C ILE A 117 -8.27 -5.35 -1.12
N PHE A 118 -7.69 -4.75 -0.09
CA PHE A 118 -6.32 -4.25 -0.03
C PHE A 118 -5.40 -5.25 0.67
N PRO A 119 -4.09 -5.28 0.33
CA PRO A 119 -3.16 -6.27 0.90
C PRO A 119 -3.07 -6.20 2.43
N ASN A 120 -3.30 -5.01 3.00
CA ASN A 120 -3.27 -4.74 4.43
C ASN A 120 -4.14 -3.52 4.79
N ASN A 121 -4.22 -3.20 6.08
CA ASN A 121 -4.96 -2.08 6.64
C ASN A 121 -4.35 -0.72 6.24
N ILE A 122 -5.14 0.09 5.54
CA ILE A 122 -4.76 1.42 5.05
C ILE A 122 -5.39 2.49 5.96
N PRO A 123 -4.62 3.52 6.37
CA PRO A 123 -5.19 4.66 7.07
C PRO A 123 -6.18 5.43 6.19
N PHE A 124 -7.31 5.85 6.75
CA PHE A 124 -8.25 6.73 6.04
C PHE A 124 -7.60 8.05 5.62
N SER A 125 -6.62 8.57 6.38
CA SER A 125 -5.86 9.77 6.04
C SER A 125 -5.09 9.65 4.71
N ILE A 126 -4.69 8.43 4.33
CA ILE A 126 -4.05 8.16 3.04
C ILE A 126 -5.12 7.96 1.96
N PHE A 127 -6.16 7.20 2.28
CA PHE A 127 -7.25 6.93 1.33
C PHE A 127 -7.99 8.21 0.89
N ALA A 128 -8.19 9.15 1.81
CA ALA A 128 -8.81 10.46 1.56
C ALA A 128 -8.00 11.36 0.60
N GLN A 129 -6.71 11.07 0.36
CA GLN A 129 -5.91 11.77 -0.65
C GLN A 129 -6.29 11.35 -2.07
N ILE A 130 -6.91 10.17 -2.23
CA ILE A 130 -7.25 9.57 -3.52
C ILE A 130 -8.76 9.67 -3.78
N PHE A 131 -9.58 9.55 -2.73
CA PHE A 131 -11.04 9.46 -2.80
C PHE A 131 -11.71 10.55 -1.97
N GLN A 132 -12.88 11.02 -2.41
CA GLN A 132 -13.68 12.01 -1.69
C GLN A 132 -14.41 11.35 -0.52
N VAL A 133 -13.68 11.08 0.56
CA VAL A 133 -14.22 10.56 1.82
C VAL A 133 -13.92 11.50 2.97
N GLU A 134 -14.93 11.75 3.79
CA GLU A 134 -14.86 12.62 4.97
C GLU A 134 -15.71 12.02 6.08
N GLY A 135 -15.38 12.33 7.33
CA GLY A 135 -16.08 11.82 8.51
C GLY A 135 -15.34 12.13 9.80
N GLU A 136 -16.05 12.06 10.92
CA GLU A 136 -15.47 12.28 12.25
C GLU A 136 -14.61 11.08 12.70
N GLY A 137 -13.43 11.34 13.25
CA GLY A 137 -12.56 10.33 13.87
C GLY A 137 -11.75 9.47 12.88
N LEU A 138 -11.78 9.78 11.59
CA LEU A 138 -11.10 9.00 10.54
C LEU A 138 -9.57 9.09 10.61
N GLU A 139 -9.00 10.10 11.27
CA GLU A 139 -7.55 10.27 11.44
C GLU A 139 -6.87 9.10 12.18
N SER A 140 -7.65 8.35 12.96
CA SER A 140 -7.18 7.18 13.71
C SER A 140 -7.64 5.85 13.12
N ALA A 141 -8.42 5.90 12.03
CA ALA A 141 -9.12 4.77 11.46
C ALA A 141 -8.32 4.09 10.34
N PHE A 142 -8.45 2.76 10.28
CA PHE A 142 -7.82 1.90 9.29
C PHE A 142 -8.85 0.94 8.74
N PHE A 143 -8.72 0.57 7.47
CA PHE A 143 -9.54 -0.43 6.81
C PHE A 143 -8.74 -1.16 5.73
N ASN A 144 -9.11 -2.38 5.39
CA ASN A 144 -8.48 -3.15 4.31
C ASN A 144 -9.50 -3.64 3.28
N ARG A 145 -10.79 -3.36 3.47
CA ARG A 145 -11.86 -3.80 2.58
C ARG A 145 -12.94 -2.74 2.41
N ILE A 146 -13.42 -2.59 1.18
CA ILE A 146 -14.57 -1.76 0.83
C ILE A 146 -15.67 -2.68 0.31
N VAL A 147 -16.83 -2.67 0.95
CA VAL A 147 -17.98 -3.51 0.60
C VAL A 147 -19.11 -2.61 0.11
N PHE A 148 -19.47 -2.77 -1.16
CA PHE A 148 -20.62 -2.11 -1.78
C PHE A 148 -21.83 -3.03 -1.69
N ASP A 149 -22.89 -2.57 -1.03
CA ASP A 149 -24.18 -3.25 -1.03
C ASP A 149 -24.97 -2.89 -2.29
N ILE A 150 -25.06 -3.82 -3.24
CA ILE A 150 -25.72 -3.60 -4.54
C ILE A 150 -27.18 -4.05 -4.55
N ASN A 151 -27.71 -4.49 -3.41
CA ASN A 151 -29.13 -4.81 -3.31
C ASN A 151 -29.98 -3.56 -3.54
N LYS A 152 -31.13 -3.73 -4.20
CA LYS A 152 -32.06 -2.62 -4.49
C LYS A 152 -32.50 -1.93 -3.21
N THR A 153 -32.55 -0.60 -3.25
CA THR A 153 -33.01 0.23 -2.14
C THR A 153 -34.14 1.14 -2.59
N ASP A 154 -35.12 1.39 -1.71
CA ASP A 154 -36.24 2.30 -2.00
C ASP A 154 -35.83 3.79 -1.91
N THR A 155 -34.70 4.08 -1.26
CA THR A 155 -34.20 5.44 -1.02
C THR A 155 -33.31 5.96 -2.14
N GLY A 156 -32.81 5.09 -3.02
CA GLY A 156 -31.79 5.44 -4.01
C GLY A 156 -30.39 5.63 -3.42
N LEU A 157 -30.19 5.24 -2.15
CA LEU A 157 -28.90 5.25 -1.45
C LEU A 157 -28.54 3.82 -1.06
N HIS A 158 -27.34 3.42 -1.46
CA HIS A 158 -26.76 2.11 -1.15
C HIS A 158 -25.72 2.25 -0.05
N SER A 159 -25.71 1.31 0.88
CA SER A 159 -24.71 1.31 1.94
C SER A 159 -23.34 0.90 1.39
N VAL A 160 -22.30 1.60 1.84
CA VAL A 160 -20.90 1.21 1.62
C VAL A 160 -20.25 1.03 2.97
N TYR A 161 -19.53 -0.07 3.14
CA TYR A 161 -18.81 -0.37 4.37
C TYR A 161 -17.32 -0.39 4.10
N PHE A 162 -16.56 0.37 4.88
CA PHE A 162 -15.12 0.26 4.96
C PHE A 162 -14.81 -0.55 6.21
N THR A 163 -14.16 -1.70 6.06
CA THR A 163 -14.03 -2.66 7.15
C THR A 163 -12.57 -2.99 7.42
N ASN A 164 -12.27 -3.20 8.69
CA ASN A 164 -10.97 -3.61 9.20
C ASN A 164 -11.08 -5.08 9.62
N ASP A 165 -10.55 -5.98 8.81
CA ASP A 165 -10.64 -7.42 9.05
C ASP A 165 -9.90 -7.84 10.33
N ASP A 166 -8.96 -7.07 10.88
CA ASP A 166 -8.17 -7.49 12.05
C ASP A 166 -8.89 -7.13 13.36
N GLN A 167 -9.46 -5.92 13.39
CA GLN A 167 -10.13 -5.34 14.57
C GLN A 167 -11.65 -5.52 14.55
N GLU A 168 -12.22 -5.94 13.41
CA GLU A 168 -13.66 -6.08 13.14
C GLU A 168 -14.43 -4.76 13.27
N ASN A 169 -13.74 -3.66 12.98
CA ASN A 169 -14.33 -2.33 12.94
C ASN A 169 -15.00 -2.10 11.58
N ILE A 170 -16.16 -1.47 11.60
CA ILE A 170 -16.94 -1.14 10.40
C ILE A 170 -17.21 0.36 10.40
N TYR A 171 -16.82 1.01 9.31
CA TYR A 171 -17.19 2.39 9.03
C TYR A 171 -18.21 2.38 7.90
N GLN A 172 -19.36 2.99 8.12
CA GLN A 172 -20.46 3.01 7.19
C GLN A 172 -20.56 4.36 6.50
N SER A 173 -20.83 4.31 5.21
CA SER A 173 -21.17 5.44 4.35
C SER A 173 -22.27 5.00 3.38
N SER A 174 -22.60 5.84 2.42
CA SER A 174 -23.55 5.54 1.35
C SER A 174 -23.15 6.17 0.02
N LEU A 175 -23.61 5.55 -1.06
CA LEU A 175 -23.49 6.04 -2.44
C LEU A 175 -24.85 6.09 -3.11
N GLN A 176 -24.98 6.98 -4.10
CA GLN A 176 -26.17 7.06 -4.94
C GLN A 176 -26.22 5.90 -5.95
N ASN A 177 -27.42 5.50 -6.36
CA ASN A 177 -27.62 4.44 -7.38
C ASN A 177 -26.74 4.64 -8.63
N LYS A 178 -26.62 5.88 -9.12
CA LYS A 178 -25.82 6.20 -10.32
C LYS A 178 -24.36 5.76 -10.25
N ASP A 179 -23.79 5.66 -9.05
CA ASP A 179 -22.39 5.30 -8.84
C ASP A 179 -22.25 3.79 -8.64
N ILE A 180 -23.20 3.17 -7.95
CA ILE A 180 -23.33 1.71 -7.86
C ILE A 180 -23.54 1.07 -9.24
N ASP A 181 -24.42 1.65 -10.08
CA ASP A 181 -24.69 1.19 -11.44
C ASP A 181 -23.40 1.13 -12.29
N LYS A 182 -22.45 2.04 -12.05
CA LYS A 182 -21.15 2.04 -12.75
C LYS A 182 -20.27 0.89 -12.29
N ILE A 183 -20.22 0.62 -10.98
CA ILE A 183 -19.49 -0.53 -10.42
C ILE A 183 -20.05 -1.82 -11.00
N GLU A 184 -21.37 -2.02 -10.94
CA GLU A 184 -22.04 -3.21 -11.46
C GLU A 184 -21.78 -3.38 -12.96
N LYS A 185 -21.81 -2.29 -13.74
CA LYS A 185 -21.50 -2.32 -15.17
C LYS A 185 -20.05 -2.73 -15.45
N ILE A 186 -19.08 -2.24 -14.67
CA ILE A 186 -17.67 -2.63 -14.81
C ILE A 186 -17.49 -4.11 -14.49
N VAL A 187 -18.07 -4.59 -13.38
CA VAL A 187 -18.00 -6.01 -12.99
C VAL A 187 -18.64 -6.90 -14.04
N LYS A 188 -19.85 -6.56 -14.50
CA LYS A 188 -20.57 -7.33 -15.54
C LYS A 188 -19.81 -7.37 -16.87
N LYS A 189 -19.22 -6.25 -17.29
CA LYS A 189 -18.38 -6.18 -18.50
C LYS A 189 -17.17 -7.12 -18.42
N ASN A 190 -16.67 -7.39 -17.22
CA ASN A 190 -15.48 -8.19 -16.95
C ASN A 190 -15.80 -9.55 -16.31
N GLU A 191 -17.03 -10.06 -16.46
CA GLU A 191 -17.47 -11.34 -15.86
C GLU A 191 -16.55 -12.53 -16.23
N SER A 192 -15.99 -12.53 -17.43
CA SER A 192 -15.03 -13.57 -17.88
C SER A 192 -13.70 -13.59 -17.13
N LYS A 193 -13.40 -12.54 -16.35
CA LYS A 193 -12.20 -12.42 -15.52
C LYS A 193 -12.46 -12.84 -14.06
N LEU A 194 -13.68 -13.25 -13.75
CA LEU A 194 -14.08 -13.74 -12.43
C LEU A 194 -13.94 -15.26 -12.37
N THR A 195 -13.38 -15.77 -11.28
CA THR A 195 -13.30 -17.20 -10.97
C THR A 195 -14.28 -17.52 -9.84
N GLN A 196 -15.08 -18.56 -10.02
CA GLN A 196 -15.99 -19.02 -8.98
C GLN A 196 -15.23 -19.76 -7.88
N ASN A 197 -15.55 -19.44 -6.63
CA ASN A 197 -15.11 -20.18 -5.45
C ASN A 197 -16.26 -21.06 -4.96
N ASP A 198 -16.10 -22.38 -5.15
CA ASP A 198 -17.09 -23.40 -4.82
C ASP A 198 -16.90 -24.01 -3.43
N LYS A 199 -15.89 -23.54 -2.68
CA LYS A 199 -15.59 -23.97 -1.31
C LYS A 199 -15.58 -22.77 -0.38
N LEU A 200 -16.39 -22.84 0.66
CA LEU A 200 -16.36 -21.91 1.79
C LEU A 200 -15.84 -22.64 3.02
N ILE A 201 -14.77 -22.12 3.62
CA ILE A 201 -14.28 -22.55 4.92
C ILE A 201 -14.61 -21.45 5.93
N SER A 202 -15.49 -21.77 6.89
CA SER A 202 -15.85 -20.85 7.97
C SER A 202 -14.93 -21.09 9.15
N ASN A 203 -13.88 -20.27 9.24
CA ASN A 203 -12.94 -20.20 10.36
C ASN A 203 -13.15 -18.89 11.14
N LYS A 204 -12.10 -18.29 11.70
CA LYS A 204 -12.15 -16.92 12.24
C LYS A 204 -12.51 -15.90 11.16
N ARG A 205 -12.06 -16.14 9.92
CA ARG A 205 -12.40 -15.41 8.69
C ARG A 205 -12.95 -16.40 7.67
N ASN A 206 -13.96 -16.01 6.89
CA ASN A 206 -14.45 -16.86 5.81
C ASN A 206 -13.43 -16.91 4.65
N LEU A 207 -12.97 -18.13 4.33
CA LEU A 207 -12.11 -18.36 3.18
C LEU A 207 -12.93 -18.92 2.02
N PHE A 208 -12.96 -18.17 0.92
CA PHE A 208 -13.57 -18.61 -0.33
C PHE A 208 -12.48 -19.15 -1.24
N LEU A 209 -12.56 -20.45 -1.53
CA LEU A 209 -11.55 -21.21 -2.26
C LEU A 209 -12.19 -21.88 -3.48
N SER A 210 -11.35 -22.15 -4.48
CA SER A 210 -11.75 -22.84 -5.70
C SER A 210 -11.18 -24.25 -5.70
N SER A 211 -11.97 -25.20 -6.19
CA SER A 211 -11.53 -26.55 -6.53
C SER A 211 -10.78 -26.61 -7.88
N GLU A 212 -10.83 -25.54 -8.68
CA GLU A 212 -10.17 -25.48 -9.98
C GLU A 212 -8.66 -25.20 -9.87
N LYS A 213 -7.89 -25.76 -10.81
CA LYS A 213 -6.44 -25.50 -10.89
C LYS A 213 -6.18 -24.16 -11.55
N THR A 214 -5.22 -23.40 -11.03
CA THR A 214 -4.83 -22.10 -11.60
C THR A 214 -3.65 -22.27 -12.55
N LYS A 215 -3.69 -21.60 -13.71
CA LYS A 215 -2.59 -21.60 -14.67
C LYS A 215 -1.92 -20.24 -14.71
N LEU A 216 -0.60 -20.21 -14.58
CA LEU A 216 0.19 -18.99 -14.63
C LEU A 216 1.48 -19.21 -15.40
N ASN A 217 1.98 -18.15 -16.02
CA ASN A 217 3.26 -18.20 -16.72
C ASN A 217 4.39 -17.92 -15.75
N ARG A 218 5.37 -18.82 -15.71
CA ARG A 218 6.71 -18.51 -15.21
C ARG A 218 7.30 -17.39 -16.05
N LYS A 219 8.03 -16.48 -15.39
CA LYS A 219 8.73 -15.37 -16.04
C LYS A 219 10.22 -15.38 -15.71
N LYS A 220 11.01 -14.79 -16.60
CA LYS A 220 12.43 -14.52 -16.35
C LYS A 220 12.75 -13.10 -16.74
N TYR A 221 13.58 -12.47 -15.93
CA TYR A 221 14.00 -11.10 -16.11
C TYR A 221 15.52 -11.01 -16.05
N ILE A 222 16.07 -10.17 -16.91
CA ILE A 222 17.42 -9.64 -16.72
C ILE A 222 17.32 -8.50 -15.71
N ILE A 223 18.18 -8.52 -14.70
CA ILE A 223 18.29 -7.44 -13.73
C ILE A 223 19.35 -6.43 -14.16
N ASP A 224 19.04 -5.17 -13.89
CA ASP A 224 19.94 -4.03 -13.98
C ASP A 224 20.29 -3.58 -12.57
N SER A 225 21.57 -3.69 -12.20
CA SER A 225 22.06 -3.34 -10.86
C SER A 225 22.29 -1.84 -10.78
N LEU A 226 21.89 -1.24 -9.67
CA LEU A 226 22.01 0.19 -9.40
C LEU A 226 23.32 0.44 -8.66
N GLU A 227 24.03 1.49 -9.09
CA GLU A 227 25.31 1.87 -8.51
C GLU A 227 25.15 2.36 -7.06
N ILE A 228 26.05 1.93 -6.18
CA ILE A 228 26.03 2.30 -4.76
C ILE A 228 26.10 3.82 -4.52
N ASN A 229 26.73 4.55 -5.45
CA ASN A 229 26.84 6.00 -5.39
C ASN A 229 25.48 6.71 -5.41
N LEU A 230 24.46 6.12 -6.06
CA LEU A 230 23.10 6.67 -6.03
C LEU A 230 22.52 6.64 -4.62
N PHE A 231 22.71 5.53 -3.90
CA PHE A 231 22.17 5.36 -2.55
C PHE A 231 22.94 6.16 -1.51
N THR A 232 24.28 6.15 -1.57
CA THR A 232 25.09 6.94 -0.63
C THR A 232 24.82 8.43 -0.78
N SER A 233 24.67 8.93 -2.02
CA SER A 233 24.33 10.35 -2.27
C SER A 233 22.89 10.71 -1.92
N ALA A 234 21.96 9.76 -2.01
CA ALA A 234 20.56 9.97 -1.67
C ALA A 234 20.32 9.89 -0.15
N LEU A 235 20.94 8.95 0.55
CA LEU A 235 20.58 8.59 1.93
C LEU A 235 21.49 9.21 2.99
N PHE A 236 22.75 9.55 2.67
CA PHE A 236 23.63 10.23 3.62
C PHE A 236 23.41 11.73 3.62
N GLN A 237 23.25 12.30 4.83
CA GLN A 237 22.94 13.73 5.00
C GLN A 237 24.16 14.62 4.74
N ASP A 238 25.37 14.12 5.03
CA ASP A 238 26.63 14.79 4.72
C ASP A 238 27.28 14.07 3.53
N SER A 239 27.19 14.67 2.34
CA SER A 239 27.81 14.16 1.10
C SER A 239 29.34 14.32 1.09
N GLY A 240 29.97 14.47 2.26
CA GLY A 240 31.42 14.53 2.45
C GLY A 240 32.14 13.23 2.06
N THR A 241 33.22 12.89 2.75
CA THR A 241 34.01 11.70 2.43
C THR A 241 33.32 10.43 2.94
N VAL A 242 32.48 9.82 2.10
CA VAL A 242 31.99 8.45 2.29
C VAL A 242 33.19 7.51 2.39
N LYS A 243 33.26 6.75 3.49
CA LYS A 243 34.27 5.70 3.67
C LYS A 243 33.67 4.37 3.27
N SER A 244 34.46 3.53 2.61
CA SER A 244 34.06 2.19 2.18
C SER A 244 35.02 1.13 2.73
N GLU A 245 34.48 0.06 3.28
CA GLU A 245 35.21 -1.15 3.65
C GLU A 245 34.44 -2.38 3.13
N GLY A 246 34.94 -2.99 2.06
CA GLY A 246 34.25 -4.09 1.38
C GLY A 246 32.88 -3.66 0.86
N ASN A 247 31.82 -4.30 1.36
CA ASN A 247 30.42 -4.01 1.02
C ASN A 247 29.74 -3.02 1.98
N THR A 248 30.51 -2.40 2.88
CA THR A 248 30.01 -1.45 3.88
C THR A 248 30.45 -0.04 3.55
N TYR A 249 29.52 0.91 3.62
CA TYR A 249 29.72 2.33 3.34
C TYR A 249 29.21 3.16 4.51
N THR A 250 29.91 4.24 4.87
CA THR A 250 29.50 5.08 6.00
C THR A 250 29.89 6.55 5.81
N ASP A 251 29.03 7.45 6.26
CA ASP A 251 29.31 8.89 6.42
C ASP A 251 29.82 9.23 7.84
N GLY A 252 30.01 8.22 8.70
CA GLY A 252 30.39 8.36 10.10
C GLY A 252 29.22 8.41 11.08
N SER A 253 28.00 8.68 10.61
CA SER A 253 26.76 8.72 11.41
C SER A 253 25.78 7.61 11.06
N SER A 254 25.76 7.22 9.79
CA SER A 254 24.92 6.18 9.21
C SER A 254 25.78 5.17 8.43
N VAL A 255 25.21 4.00 8.19
CA VAL A 255 25.86 2.89 7.48
C VAL A 255 24.94 2.38 6.38
N ILE A 256 25.52 2.03 5.23
CA ILE A 256 24.89 1.20 4.20
C ILE A 256 25.70 -0.09 4.08
N GLU A 257 25.05 -1.24 4.26
CA GLU A 257 25.63 -2.56 4.03
C GLU A 257 24.97 -3.20 2.81
N MET A 258 25.78 -3.77 1.91
CA MET A 258 25.29 -4.46 0.71
C MET A 258 25.42 -5.97 0.84
N ASP A 259 24.30 -6.67 0.79
CA ASP A 259 24.26 -8.10 0.51
C ASP A 259 24.34 -8.30 -1.01
N THR A 260 25.56 -8.58 -1.49
CA THR A 260 25.81 -8.76 -2.92
C THR A 260 25.23 -10.04 -3.51
N ASP A 261 24.95 -11.03 -2.67
CA ASP A 261 24.45 -12.34 -3.06
C ASP A 261 22.93 -12.28 -3.23
N ASN A 262 22.24 -11.62 -2.30
CA ASN A 262 20.80 -11.38 -2.40
C ASN A 262 20.46 -10.08 -3.12
N LYS A 263 21.43 -9.25 -3.50
CA LYS A 263 21.20 -7.97 -4.18
C LYS A 263 20.29 -7.00 -3.39
N VAL A 264 20.41 -7.03 -2.07
CA VAL A 264 19.70 -6.16 -1.13
C VAL A 264 20.69 -5.25 -0.42
N LEU A 265 20.31 -4.00 -0.20
CA LEU A 265 21.06 -3.06 0.62
C LEU A 265 20.27 -2.77 1.90
N GLU A 266 21.00 -2.50 2.97
CA GLU A 266 20.46 -2.08 4.25
C GLU A 266 21.13 -0.78 4.69
N TYR A 267 20.34 0.29 4.84
CA TYR A 267 20.76 1.54 5.46
C TYR A 267 20.31 1.57 6.92
N VAL A 268 21.19 2.03 7.82
CA VAL A 268 20.90 2.20 9.25
C VAL A 268 21.46 3.54 9.74
N ASN A 269 20.63 4.30 10.46
CA ASN A 269 21.03 5.47 11.25
C ASN A 269 20.79 5.19 12.75
N PRO A 270 21.81 4.73 13.49
CA PRO A 270 21.66 4.33 14.89
C PRO A 270 21.11 5.41 15.82
N SER A 271 21.30 6.70 15.49
CA SER A 271 20.79 7.82 16.32
C SER A 271 19.26 7.93 16.33
N GLN A 272 18.59 7.27 15.37
CA GLN A 272 17.14 7.36 15.18
C GLN A 272 16.38 6.17 15.76
N GLU A 273 17.06 5.23 16.41
CA GLU A 273 16.42 4.07 17.01
C GLU A 273 15.30 4.49 17.98
N ARG A 274 14.13 3.88 17.81
CA ARG A 274 12.95 4.11 18.65
C ARG A 274 12.74 2.91 19.55
N THR A 275 12.64 3.16 20.86
CA THR A 275 12.19 2.17 21.83
C THR A 275 10.66 2.13 21.88
N ASN A 276 10.08 0.93 21.97
CA ASN A 276 8.65 0.66 22.14
C ASN A 276 7.72 1.31 21.06
N PRO A 277 7.97 1.10 19.76
CA PRO A 277 7.11 1.63 18.68
C PRO A 277 5.65 1.13 18.73
N GLU A 278 5.37 0.01 19.39
CA GLU A 278 4.04 -0.59 19.54
C GLU A 278 3.07 0.29 20.35
N ASP A 279 3.59 1.10 21.28
CA ASP A 279 2.82 2.01 22.13
C ASP A 279 2.33 3.26 21.40
N LEU A 280 2.75 3.47 20.14
CA LEU A 280 2.34 4.62 19.35
C LEU A 280 0.83 4.64 19.09
N SER A 281 0.21 5.82 19.14
CA SER A 281 -1.22 5.96 18.83
C SER A 281 -1.50 5.61 17.36
N SER A 282 -2.74 5.21 17.05
CA SER A 282 -3.18 4.95 15.67
C SER A 282 -2.93 6.12 14.72
N VAL A 283 -3.12 7.36 15.20
CA VAL A 283 -2.85 8.58 14.42
C VAL A 283 -1.36 8.69 14.09
N LYS A 284 -0.49 8.42 15.07
CA LYS A 284 0.96 8.46 14.82
C LYS A 284 1.38 7.35 13.87
N ARG A 285 0.84 6.13 14.00
CA ARG A 285 1.07 5.03 13.05
C ARG A 285 0.66 5.39 11.62
N ALA A 286 -0.50 6.02 11.45
CA ALA A 286 -0.96 6.51 10.15
C ALA A 286 0.01 7.54 9.55
N GLY A 287 0.52 8.45 10.39
CA GLY A 287 1.58 9.38 10.02
C GLY A 287 2.86 8.68 9.57
N LEU A 288 3.34 7.70 10.34
CA LEU A 288 4.55 6.95 10.00
C LEU A 288 4.44 6.18 8.68
N ILE A 289 3.28 5.60 8.36
CA ILE A 289 3.05 4.96 7.05
C ILE A 289 3.16 5.99 5.91
N GLN A 290 2.58 7.17 6.11
CA GLN A 290 2.68 8.27 5.14
C GLN A 290 4.12 8.77 5.00
N ASP A 291 4.83 8.94 6.12
CA ASP A 291 6.23 9.36 6.17
C ASP A 291 7.12 8.36 5.44
N SER A 292 6.88 7.05 5.62
CA SER A 292 7.63 6.01 4.90
C SER A 292 7.42 6.05 3.40
N PHE A 293 6.18 6.25 2.94
CA PHE A 293 5.89 6.45 1.51
C PHE A 293 6.57 7.71 0.97
N ASN A 294 6.51 8.82 1.73
CA ASN A 294 7.15 10.08 1.37
C ASN A 294 8.67 9.92 1.30
N PHE A 295 9.29 9.20 2.26
CA PHE A 295 10.72 8.94 2.28
C PHE A 295 11.19 8.22 1.03
N VAL A 296 10.48 7.18 0.58
CA VAL A 296 10.82 6.51 -0.69
C VAL A 296 10.66 7.48 -1.88
N ASN A 297 9.60 8.29 -1.89
CA ASN A 297 9.37 9.28 -2.96
C ASN A 297 10.40 10.41 -2.99
N ASP A 298 10.82 10.92 -1.85
CA ASP A 298 11.77 12.03 -1.73
C ASP A 298 13.15 11.70 -2.30
N HIS A 299 13.46 10.40 -2.42
CA HIS A 299 14.69 9.86 -3.04
C HIS A 299 14.44 9.25 -4.42
N ALA A 300 13.23 9.40 -4.99
CA ALA A 300 12.80 8.71 -6.19
C ALA A 300 13.12 7.20 -6.15
N GLY A 301 12.85 6.57 -4.99
CA GLY A 301 13.37 5.26 -4.63
C GLY A 301 12.68 4.06 -5.29
N TRP A 302 11.59 4.25 -6.03
CA TRP A 302 10.83 3.16 -6.64
C TRP A 302 11.51 2.66 -7.91
N THR A 303 12.04 1.43 -7.91
CA THR A 303 12.91 0.96 -8.99
C THR A 303 12.25 0.03 -10.00
N GLY A 304 12.56 0.27 -11.27
CA GLY A 304 12.08 -0.54 -12.39
C GLY A 304 10.61 -0.33 -12.73
N ASP A 305 10.12 -1.06 -13.72
CA ASP A 305 8.74 -0.94 -14.21
C ASP A 305 7.72 -1.75 -13.39
N GLY A 306 8.17 -2.41 -12.33
CA GLY A 306 7.32 -3.09 -11.37
C GLY A 306 6.42 -2.14 -10.59
N ALA A 307 5.23 -2.62 -10.20
CA ALA A 307 4.36 -1.91 -9.29
C ALA A 307 4.69 -2.31 -7.86
N TYR A 308 4.97 -1.36 -6.97
CA TYR A 308 5.11 -1.63 -5.54
C TYR A 308 3.82 -1.24 -4.83
N TYR A 309 3.25 -2.17 -4.07
CA TYR A 309 2.05 -1.91 -3.27
C TYR A 309 2.39 -1.90 -1.78
N PHE A 310 1.67 -1.10 -1.00
CA PHE A 310 1.69 -1.18 0.46
C PHE A 310 1.16 -2.55 0.91
N THR A 311 2.00 -3.32 1.59
CA THR A 311 1.68 -4.70 2.04
C THR A 311 1.62 -4.85 3.56
N GLY A 312 1.94 -3.80 4.32
CA GLY A 312 1.61 -3.73 5.74
C GLY A 312 2.48 -2.79 6.55
N TYR A 313 2.10 -2.66 7.83
CA TYR A 313 2.83 -1.92 8.85
C TYR A 313 2.99 -2.79 10.09
N ALA A 314 4.23 -3.05 10.48
CA ALA A 314 4.57 -3.79 11.69
C ALA A 314 4.70 -2.82 12.87
N ALA A 315 3.69 -2.80 13.76
CA ALA A 315 3.67 -1.89 14.91
C ALA A 315 4.84 -2.11 15.88
N GLU A 316 5.24 -3.36 16.09
CA GLU A 316 6.36 -3.77 16.97
C GLU A 316 7.72 -3.21 16.56
N SER A 317 7.87 -2.76 15.32
CA SER A 317 9.11 -2.21 14.82
C SER A 317 8.95 -0.85 14.16
N ALA A 318 7.72 -0.33 14.03
CA ALA A 318 7.40 0.82 13.18
C ALA A 318 7.89 0.66 11.71
N THR A 319 7.78 -0.55 11.16
CA THR A 319 8.22 -0.85 9.78
C THR A 319 7.06 -0.88 8.81
N THR A 320 7.11 -0.02 7.79
CA THR A 320 6.24 -0.04 6.63
C THR A 320 6.86 -0.90 5.52
N ASN A 321 6.09 -1.81 4.94
CA ASN A 321 6.53 -2.67 3.84
C ASN A 321 5.79 -2.35 2.54
N PHE A 322 6.56 -2.32 1.45
CA PHE A 322 6.06 -2.24 0.09
C PHE A 322 6.62 -3.40 -0.73
N SER A 323 5.76 -4.29 -1.22
CA SER A 323 6.20 -5.45 -2.01
C SER A 323 5.98 -5.22 -3.50
N LEU A 324 6.84 -5.83 -4.32
CA LEU A 324 6.73 -5.85 -5.76
C LEU A 324 5.53 -6.71 -6.21
N PHE A 325 4.76 -6.21 -7.17
CA PHE A 325 3.68 -6.89 -7.85
C PHE A 325 3.95 -6.92 -9.35
N ILE A 326 3.73 -8.10 -9.95
CA ILE A 326 3.81 -8.33 -11.39
C ILE A 326 2.47 -8.89 -11.85
N ASP A 327 1.84 -8.23 -12.83
CA ASP A 327 0.47 -8.53 -13.27
C ASP A 327 -0.55 -8.57 -12.11
N ASN A 328 -0.37 -7.69 -11.11
CA ASN A 328 -1.16 -7.63 -9.89
C ASN A 328 -1.06 -8.89 -8.98
N LEU A 329 -0.02 -9.71 -9.19
CA LEU A 329 0.35 -10.81 -8.31
C LEU A 329 1.59 -10.44 -7.49
N GLN A 330 1.51 -10.60 -6.18
CA GLN A 330 2.61 -10.28 -5.28
C GLN A 330 3.81 -11.20 -5.57
N VAL A 331 5.00 -10.60 -5.56
CA VAL A 331 6.27 -11.30 -5.66
C VAL A 331 6.85 -11.43 -4.26
N TYR A 332 7.20 -12.65 -3.89
CA TYR A 332 7.78 -13.00 -2.60
C TYR A 332 9.25 -13.41 -2.78
N ASN A 333 10.10 -12.99 -1.85
CA ASN A 333 11.47 -13.47 -1.71
C ASN A 333 11.87 -13.47 -0.24
N GLU A 334 12.51 -14.53 0.22
CA GLU A 334 12.89 -14.72 1.62
C GLU A 334 13.94 -13.70 2.11
N ASN A 335 14.73 -13.14 1.19
CA ASN A 335 15.87 -12.27 1.48
C ASN A 335 15.60 -10.80 1.14
N GLY A 336 14.35 -10.42 0.85
CA GLY A 336 13.96 -9.02 0.58
C GLY A 336 14.19 -8.55 -0.86
N MET A 337 14.49 -9.44 -1.82
CA MET A 337 14.69 -9.07 -3.24
C MET A 337 13.44 -8.47 -3.92
N ALA A 338 12.28 -8.58 -3.28
CA ALA A 338 11.00 -8.13 -3.80
C ALA A 338 10.37 -7.02 -2.94
N ASP A 339 11.07 -6.52 -1.91
CA ASP A 339 10.46 -5.69 -0.87
C ASP A 339 11.26 -4.41 -0.61
N ILE A 340 10.55 -3.31 -0.40
CA ILE A 340 11.09 -2.06 0.13
C ILE A 340 10.53 -1.89 1.54
N SER A 341 11.39 -1.91 2.54
CA SER A 341 11.04 -1.79 3.95
C SER A 341 11.61 -0.52 4.53
N VAL A 342 10.76 0.31 5.14
CA VAL A 342 11.15 1.56 5.82
C VAL A 342 10.77 1.45 7.28
N THR A 343 11.74 1.61 8.17
CA THR A 343 11.53 1.66 9.61
C THR A 343 11.70 3.07 10.11
N GLU A 344 10.61 3.67 10.59
CA GLU A 344 10.60 5.04 11.09
C GLU A 344 11.21 5.14 12.49
N GLY A 345 12.10 6.12 12.65
CA GLY A 345 12.79 6.38 13.90
C GLY A 345 12.11 7.44 14.78
N LEU A 346 12.92 8.15 15.56
CA LEU A 346 12.48 9.25 16.40
C LEU A 346 12.08 10.48 15.57
N GLU A 347 12.99 10.97 14.74
CA GLU A 347 12.84 12.18 13.93
C GLU A 347 13.07 11.93 12.42
N ALA A 348 13.79 10.87 12.08
CA ALA A 348 14.06 10.43 10.71
C ALA A 348 14.03 8.91 10.60
N VAL A 349 14.19 8.38 9.38
CA VAL A 349 14.26 6.94 9.12
C VAL A 349 15.43 6.33 9.89
N TYR A 350 15.11 5.31 10.69
CA TYR A 350 16.10 4.50 11.42
C TYR A 350 16.74 3.47 10.50
N LYS A 351 15.92 2.77 9.71
CA LYS A 351 16.37 1.67 8.87
C LYS A 351 15.64 1.66 7.54
N TYR A 352 16.37 1.37 6.46
CA TYR A 352 15.81 1.24 5.11
C TYR A 352 16.45 0.07 4.37
N MET A 353 15.63 -0.92 4.00
CA MET A 353 16.07 -2.13 3.33
C MET A 353 15.38 -2.27 1.98
N ARG A 354 16.14 -2.60 0.94
CA ARG A 354 15.61 -2.71 -0.43
C ARG A 354 16.55 -3.42 -1.40
N PRO A 355 16.03 -3.92 -2.53
CA PRO A 355 16.82 -4.26 -3.69
C PRO A 355 17.63 -3.08 -4.21
N PHE A 356 18.89 -3.31 -4.59
CA PHE A 356 19.68 -2.38 -5.40
C PHE A 356 19.68 -2.77 -6.89
N PHE A 357 18.58 -3.31 -7.39
CA PHE A 357 18.40 -3.60 -8.81
C PHE A 357 16.98 -3.29 -9.27
N ARG A 358 16.78 -3.31 -10.58
CA ARG A 358 15.47 -3.31 -11.22
C ARG A 358 15.32 -4.46 -12.20
N LEU A 359 14.09 -4.94 -12.37
CA LEU A 359 13.74 -5.83 -13.46
C LEU A 359 13.72 -4.99 -14.74
N ASP A 360 14.64 -5.26 -15.67
CA ASP A 360 14.83 -4.47 -16.88
C ASP A 360 14.11 -5.11 -18.07
N THR A 361 14.60 -6.27 -18.53
CA THR A 361 14.07 -6.92 -19.74
C THR A 361 13.40 -8.25 -19.39
N ASP A 362 12.10 -8.39 -19.71
CA ASP A 362 11.38 -9.68 -19.75
C ASP A 362 11.95 -10.53 -20.88
N VAL A 363 12.27 -11.79 -20.62
CA VAL A 363 12.83 -12.74 -21.60
C VAL A 363 11.67 -13.55 -22.22
N PRO A 364 11.09 -13.15 -23.37
CA PRO A 364 9.77 -13.63 -23.78
C PRO A 364 9.76 -15.12 -24.19
N GLY A 365 10.89 -15.63 -24.69
CA GLY A 365 11.06 -17.04 -25.07
C GLY A 365 11.11 -18.04 -23.90
N GLU A 366 11.06 -17.55 -22.66
CA GLU A 366 11.16 -18.36 -21.45
C GLU A 366 9.86 -18.39 -20.62
N LYS A 367 8.76 -17.88 -21.19
CA LYS A 367 7.43 -18.01 -20.61
C LYS A 367 6.96 -19.45 -20.73
N LYS A 368 6.88 -20.12 -19.58
CA LYS A 368 6.38 -21.50 -19.47
C LYS A 368 5.14 -21.50 -18.61
N GLU A 369 4.03 -22.03 -19.14
CA GLU A 369 2.82 -22.24 -18.35
C GLU A 369 3.11 -23.27 -17.24
N VAL A 370 2.72 -22.92 -16.02
CA VAL A 370 2.77 -23.76 -14.83
C VAL A 370 1.33 -23.88 -14.32
N THR A 371 0.89 -25.13 -14.11
CA THR A 371 -0.41 -25.40 -13.50
C THR A 371 -0.20 -25.59 -12.00
N LEU A 372 -0.74 -24.68 -11.20
CA LEU A 372 -0.76 -24.76 -9.76
C LEU A 372 -1.89 -25.70 -9.27
N PRO A 373 -1.75 -26.32 -8.09
CA PRO A 373 -2.89 -26.94 -7.42
C PRO A 373 -3.98 -25.91 -7.15
N SER A 374 -5.20 -26.36 -6.88
CA SER A 374 -6.30 -25.47 -6.52
C SER A 374 -6.08 -24.85 -5.14
N SER A 375 -6.70 -23.68 -4.87
CA SER A 375 -6.57 -23.04 -3.56
C SER A 375 -7.15 -23.90 -2.44
N TYR A 376 -8.18 -24.71 -2.72
CA TYR A 376 -8.70 -25.69 -1.77
C TYR A 376 -7.70 -26.80 -1.43
N SER A 377 -6.95 -27.31 -2.42
CA SER A 377 -5.88 -28.28 -2.17
C SER A 377 -4.74 -27.67 -1.35
N VAL A 378 -4.41 -26.40 -1.59
CA VAL A 378 -3.39 -25.66 -0.82
C VAL A 378 -3.82 -25.50 0.64
N TYR A 379 -5.06 -25.04 0.88
CA TYR A 379 -5.63 -24.97 2.22
C TYR A 379 -5.58 -26.33 2.93
N SER A 380 -5.96 -27.40 2.23
CA SER A 380 -5.95 -28.76 2.78
C SER A 380 -4.54 -29.21 3.19
N ALA A 381 -3.50 -28.83 2.43
CA ALA A 381 -2.11 -29.11 2.77
C ALA A 381 -1.62 -28.27 3.96
N LEU A 382 -1.94 -26.96 3.97
CA LEU A 382 -1.63 -26.07 5.09
C LEU A 382 -2.29 -26.54 6.39
N ALA A 383 -3.54 -27.00 6.34
CA ALA A 383 -4.27 -27.50 7.50
C ALA A 383 -3.70 -28.81 8.07
N GLN A 384 -2.86 -29.52 7.31
CA GLN A 384 -2.14 -30.71 7.79
C GLN A 384 -0.77 -30.37 8.38
N ASN A 385 -0.28 -29.14 8.19
CA ASN A 385 1.01 -28.71 8.71
C ASN A 385 0.90 -28.39 10.22
N PRO A 386 1.63 -29.09 11.10
CA PRO A 386 1.53 -28.87 12.55
C PRO A 386 1.99 -27.48 13.00
N ASN A 387 2.73 -26.75 12.16
CA ASN A 387 3.20 -25.40 12.45
C ASN A 387 2.24 -24.30 11.98
N VAL A 388 1.15 -24.66 11.30
CA VAL A 388 0.16 -23.71 10.77
C VAL A 388 -1.20 -24.00 11.40
N LYS A 389 -1.76 -23.02 12.10
CA LYS A 389 -3.13 -23.11 12.58
C LYS A 389 -4.08 -22.72 11.45
N ALA A 390 -4.79 -23.70 10.89
CA ALA A 390 -5.65 -23.48 9.73
C ALA A 390 -6.72 -22.39 9.94
N GLU A 391 -7.20 -22.26 11.19
CA GLU A 391 -8.21 -21.28 11.59
C GLU A 391 -7.73 -19.83 11.60
N GLU A 392 -6.42 -19.60 11.59
CA GLU A 392 -5.77 -18.29 11.56
C GLU A 392 -5.33 -17.89 10.14
N ILE A 393 -5.58 -18.72 9.11
CA ILE A 393 -5.35 -18.36 7.71
C ILE A 393 -6.41 -17.32 7.28
N GLU A 394 -5.94 -16.18 6.77
CA GLU A 394 -6.78 -15.04 6.40
C GLU A 394 -7.07 -14.98 4.89
N ASP A 395 -6.13 -15.45 4.06
CA ASP A 395 -6.29 -15.49 2.61
C ASP A 395 -5.34 -16.47 1.94
N ILE A 396 -5.68 -16.92 0.72
CA ILE A 396 -4.84 -17.76 -0.15
C ILE A 396 -4.99 -17.27 -1.59
N VAL A 397 -3.90 -16.72 -2.16
CA VAL A 397 -3.89 -16.19 -3.52
C VAL A 397 -2.66 -16.63 -4.30
N PRO A 398 -2.74 -16.76 -5.64
CA PRO A 398 -1.55 -16.98 -6.44
C PRO A 398 -0.60 -15.78 -6.34
N GLY A 399 0.69 -16.06 -6.45
CA GLY A 399 1.77 -15.09 -6.46
C GLY A 399 2.99 -15.63 -7.21
N TYR A 400 4.12 -14.96 -7.04
CA TYR A 400 5.39 -15.39 -7.59
C TYR A 400 6.44 -15.57 -6.50
N HIS A 401 7.19 -16.65 -6.57
CA HIS A 401 8.45 -16.80 -5.84
C HIS A 401 9.61 -16.30 -6.71
N MET A 402 10.30 -15.27 -6.23
CA MET A 402 11.49 -14.76 -6.90
C MET A 402 12.71 -15.55 -6.44
N THR A 403 13.40 -16.15 -7.42
CA THR A 403 14.67 -16.84 -7.19
C THR A 403 15.75 -16.31 -8.13
N ARG A 404 16.99 -16.31 -7.65
CA ARG A 404 18.19 -15.99 -8.42
C ARG A 404 19.08 -17.22 -8.44
N SER A 405 19.65 -17.55 -9.61
CA SER A 405 20.57 -18.69 -9.74
C SER A 405 21.90 -18.21 -10.32
N GLU A 406 22.98 -18.35 -9.56
CA GLU A 406 24.34 -18.00 -10.00
C GLU A 406 24.98 -19.09 -10.88
N SER A 407 24.42 -20.30 -10.90
CA SER A 407 25.04 -21.48 -11.52
C SER A 407 25.04 -21.47 -13.06
N SER A 408 24.39 -20.49 -13.70
CA SER A 408 24.19 -20.45 -15.16
C SER A 408 25.19 -19.58 -15.91
N GLY A 409 26.21 -19.02 -15.24
CA GLY A 409 27.15 -18.05 -15.85
C GLY A 409 26.52 -16.69 -16.22
N MET A 410 25.23 -16.51 -15.91
CA MET A 410 24.47 -15.28 -16.08
C MET A 410 23.96 -14.79 -14.71
N ASN A 411 24.84 -14.17 -13.93
CA ASN A 411 24.57 -13.61 -12.60
C ASN A 411 23.50 -12.50 -12.57
N ARG A 412 22.93 -12.16 -13.73
CA ARG A 412 21.92 -11.12 -13.97
C ARG A 412 20.51 -11.68 -14.22
N LEU A 413 20.27 -12.98 -14.04
CA LEU A 413 18.93 -13.56 -14.26
C LEU A 413 18.19 -13.78 -12.95
N VAL A 414 16.96 -13.27 -12.92
CA VAL A 414 15.96 -13.56 -11.87
C VAL A 414 14.79 -14.29 -12.50
N LYS A 415 14.27 -15.27 -11.77
CA LYS A 415 13.16 -16.13 -12.17
C LYS A 415 11.98 -15.92 -11.24
N LEU A 416 10.80 -15.71 -11.82
CA LEU A 416 9.54 -15.65 -11.09
C LEU A 416 8.78 -16.95 -11.32
N GLU A 417 8.71 -17.78 -10.30
CA GLU A 417 7.99 -19.05 -10.30
C GLU A 417 6.58 -18.85 -9.75
N PRO A 418 5.51 -19.21 -10.48
CA PRO A 418 4.17 -19.18 -9.93
C PRO A 418 4.10 -20.05 -8.67
N THR A 419 3.47 -19.52 -7.64
CA THR A 419 3.23 -20.23 -6.38
C THR A 419 1.94 -19.74 -5.73
N TRP A 420 1.57 -20.34 -4.60
CA TRP A 420 0.54 -19.82 -3.73
C TRP A 420 1.17 -19.03 -2.59
N LEU A 421 0.58 -17.89 -2.28
CA LEU A 421 0.85 -17.11 -1.08
C LEU A 421 -0.35 -17.24 -0.16
N TYR A 422 -0.11 -17.31 1.14
CA TYR A 422 -1.16 -17.27 2.15
C TYR A 422 -0.90 -16.16 3.16
N LYS A 423 -1.99 -15.53 3.61
CA LYS A 423 -1.95 -14.46 4.59
C LYS A 423 -2.22 -15.04 5.98
N TYR A 424 -1.38 -14.69 6.94
CA TYR A 424 -1.40 -15.22 8.31
C TYR A 424 -0.87 -14.17 9.28
N HIS A 425 -1.70 -13.72 10.24
CA HIS A 425 -1.40 -12.60 11.14
C HIS A 425 -0.89 -11.36 10.40
N ASP A 426 -1.65 -10.92 9.39
CA ASP A 426 -1.32 -9.74 8.59
C ASP A 426 -0.03 -9.80 7.76
N LYS A 427 0.58 -10.98 7.67
CA LYS A 427 1.82 -11.20 6.90
C LYS A 427 1.60 -12.22 5.81
N TRP A 428 2.30 -12.01 4.69
CA TRP A 428 2.26 -12.88 3.53
C TRP A 428 3.39 -13.89 3.60
N PHE A 429 3.04 -15.16 3.42
CA PHE A 429 3.96 -16.28 3.41
C PHE A 429 3.83 -17.07 2.11
N ILE A 430 4.93 -17.68 1.68
CA ILE A 430 4.93 -18.61 0.56
C ILE A 430 4.43 -19.99 0.99
N PHE A 431 3.52 -20.57 0.22
CA PHE A 431 3.23 -22.00 0.31
C PHE A 431 4.34 -22.77 -0.41
N GLN A 432 5.10 -23.56 0.36
CA GLN A 432 6.05 -24.52 -0.19
C GLN A 432 5.44 -25.91 -0.04
N PRO A 433 5.16 -26.64 -1.13
CA PRO A 433 4.75 -28.03 -1.02
C PRO A 433 5.89 -28.84 -0.42
N ASP A 434 5.58 -29.76 0.49
CA ASP A 434 6.57 -30.71 1.03
C ASP A 434 7.24 -31.44 -0.15
N ALA A 435 8.55 -31.29 -0.27
CA ALA A 435 9.35 -31.84 -1.37
C ALA A 435 9.27 -33.38 -1.47
N GLU A 436 8.72 -34.06 -0.46
CA GLU A 436 8.59 -35.52 -0.42
C GLU A 436 7.36 -36.10 -1.15
N LYS A 437 6.42 -35.27 -1.64
CA LYS A 437 5.20 -35.78 -2.32
C LYS A 437 5.07 -35.41 -3.80
N ALA A 438 6.06 -34.72 -4.37
CA ALA A 438 6.08 -34.37 -5.80
C ALA A 438 6.76 -35.43 -6.69
N GLY A 439 7.06 -36.61 -6.13
CA GLY A 439 7.82 -37.69 -6.76
C GLY A 439 7.10 -39.04 -6.81
N GLU A 440 5.77 -39.09 -6.81
CA GLU A 440 4.99 -40.30 -7.15
C GLU A 440 4.12 -40.10 -8.39
#